data_AF-A0A954ZVP9-F1
#
_entry.id   AF-A0A954ZVP9-F1
#
_cell.length_a   1.000
_cell.length_b   1.000
_cell.length_c   1.000
_cell.angle_alpha   90.00
_cell.angle_beta   90.00
_cell.angle_gamma   90.00
#
_symmetry.space_group_name_H-M   'P 1'
#
loop_
_entity.id
_entity.type
_entity.pdbx_description
1 polymer ?
#
loop_
_entity_poly.entity_id
_entity_poly.type
_entity_poly.pdbx_seq_one_letter_code
_entity_poly.pdbx_strand_id
1 'polypeptide(L)'
;MRTNHSIAALISLWFMAPGVLADPIPSEIEAQGIELMQSGEYQQAEEVFEKLVEMRPESFVGHYNLAAAHSMQGEIEEAITSMSEAIRIGFSDIAQLRRDPDLVSLRADEWFAELNRQWGELIKARRESDIARIEGLIRKGIERRSDETLRVELRSAHDPLATDEAMAEIEMIAKWATGEIFTDLPRQDLSEQPWIMIALPDRAGFGMWATSVFGPSVRGSISSVGGAYEHQQRRLVAQDLGATLRHEFVHVLHWRDMNRLGQAHAPWVQEGLASLIEDYDLRGGTPDPVPSWRTNIVKRLLDVGRLPSIETLSQIEMNAFTAKRPLAQYAQARTLMLWLLETNKLRAFYQHYCKHYSEDPSGYQSLLAATGTEPESLENQYRDWVRALPSVPETGSDLQATLGIEIENGTGDGVLVKGLQGDARRRTGLRLNAVITHINGQPTRDLFEFIRVIGQYRPGQRVTLHWRRGSVHSTSEATLIARD
;
A
#
# COMPACT_ATOMS: atom_id res chain seq x y z
N MET A 1 -31.46 2.66 19.03
CA MET A 1 -30.52 1.77 18.33
C MET A 1 -29.97 2.57 17.18
N ARG A 2 -28.69 2.96 17.21
CA ARG A 2 -28.05 3.58 16.05
C ARG A 2 -27.92 2.49 15.00
N THR A 3 -28.67 2.58 13.90
CA THR A 3 -28.41 1.77 12.71
C THR A 3 -27.05 2.19 12.17
N ASN A 4 -26.15 1.22 11.90
CA ASN A 4 -24.88 1.51 11.25
C ASN A 4 -25.19 1.88 9.79
N HIS A 5 -25.24 3.18 9.48
CA HIS A 5 -25.40 3.71 8.12
C HIS A 5 -24.09 3.52 7.30
N SER A 6 -24.15 3.71 5.99
CA SER A 6 -23.21 3.21 4.98
C SER A 6 -21.70 3.41 5.24
N ILE A 7 -20.93 2.37 4.89
CA ILE A 7 -19.47 2.28 4.87
C ILE A 7 -18.84 3.00 3.66
N ALA A 8 -19.63 3.45 2.68
CA ALA A 8 -19.13 4.25 1.54
C ALA A 8 -18.31 5.46 1.98
N ALA A 9 -18.71 6.03 3.13
CA ALA A 9 -18.24 7.22 3.79
C ALA A 9 -16.83 7.15 4.43
N LEU A 10 -16.37 5.97 4.85
CA LEU A 10 -15.08 5.85 5.55
C LEU A 10 -13.89 5.68 4.57
N ILE A 11 -14.19 5.54 3.28
CA ILE A 11 -13.25 5.07 2.25
C ILE A 11 -12.56 6.23 1.50
N SER A 12 -13.03 7.46 1.66
CA SER A 12 -12.55 8.66 0.94
C SER A 12 -11.25 9.30 1.50
N LEU A 13 -10.73 8.83 2.65
CA LEU A 13 -9.65 9.50 3.40
C LEU A 13 -8.21 8.99 3.17
N TRP A 14 -7.94 8.27 2.09
CA TRP A 14 -6.81 7.32 2.03
C TRP A 14 -5.58 7.72 1.22
N PHE A 15 -5.34 9.02 1.03
CA PHE A 15 -4.16 9.50 0.32
C PHE A 15 -3.39 10.51 1.12
N MET A 16 -2.34 10.11 1.85
CA MET A 16 -1.18 11.00 2.05
C MET A 16 0.11 10.20 2.23
N ALA A 17 1.03 10.37 1.28
CA ALA A 17 2.44 10.20 1.57
C ALA A 17 2.87 11.23 2.64
N PRO A 18 3.84 10.91 3.50
CA PRO A 18 4.38 11.83 4.49
C PRO A 18 4.76 13.20 3.89
N GLY A 19 4.09 14.27 4.31
CA GLY A 19 4.55 15.65 4.07
C GLY A 19 4.04 16.36 2.81
N VAL A 20 3.00 15.86 2.15
CA VAL A 20 2.35 16.58 1.02
C VAL A 20 0.94 16.98 1.41
N LEU A 21 0.81 18.16 2.01
CA LEU A 21 -0.46 18.85 2.11
C LEU A 21 -0.85 19.33 0.70
N ALA A 22 -1.94 18.78 0.15
CA ALA A 22 -2.66 19.42 -0.94
C ALA A 22 -4.17 19.32 -0.72
N ASP A 23 -4.73 20.53 -0.71
CA ASP A 23 -6.08 21.05 -0.51
C ASP A 23 -6.82 20.82 0.83
N PRO A 24 -7.36 21.91 1.45
CA PRO A 24 -8.31 21.79 2.53
C PRO A 24 -9.62 21.17 2.01
N ILE A 25 -9.80 19.90 2.37
CA ILE A 25 -11.02 19.23 2.85
C ILE A 25 -12.33 19.38 2.01
N PRO A 26 -12.58 18.40 1.14
CA PRO A 26 -13.96 17.93 0.85
C PRO A 26 -14.50 16.87 1.81
N SER A 27 -13.70 16.45 2.79
CA SER A 27 -14.14 15.53 3.85
C SER A 27 -15.09 16.19 4.87
N GLU A 28 -15.19 17.52 4.96
CA GLU A 28 -16.12 18.21 5.88
C GLU A 28 -17.54 18.25 5.29
N ILE A 29 -17.68 18.62 4.02
CA ILE A 29 -18.97 18.57 3.30
C ILE A 29 -19.45 17.11 3.23
N GLU A 30 -18.55 16.18 2.89
CA GLU A 30 -18.87 14.76 2.90
C GLU A 30 -19.28 14.29 4.31
N ALA A 31 -18.50 14.58 5.35
CA ALA A 31 -18.82 14.21 6.74
C ALA A 31 -20.14 14.81 7.22
N GLN A 32 -20.43 16.06 6.85
CA GLN A 32 -21.71 16.71 7.15
C GLN A 32 -22.86 15.95 6.51
N GLY A 33 -22.77 15.62 5.21
CA GLY A 33 -23.81 14.85 4.53
C GLY A 33 -24.02 13.48 5.17
N ILE A 34 -22.93 12.82 5.60
CA ILE A 34 -22.99 11.54 6.32
C ILE A 34 -23.67 11.68 7.68
N GLU A 35 -23.36 12.73 8.44
CA GLU A 35 -24.00 12.98 9.74
C GLU A 35 -25.52 13.22 9.58
N LEU A 36 -25.91 13.93 8.51
CA LEU A 36 -27.32 14.14 8.17
C LEU A 36 -28.02 12.82 7.79
N MET A 37 -27.37 11.96 6.98
CA MET A 37 -27.88 10.61 6.69
C MET A 37 -28.08 9.80 7.97
N GLN A 38 -27.11 9.81 8.88
CA GLN A 38 -27.19 9.10 10.16
C GLN A 38 -28.29 9.63 11.09
N SER A 39 -28.63 10.91 10.96
CA SER A 39 -29.69 11.59 11.72
C SER A 39 -31.07 11.43 11.08
N GLY A 40 -31.17 10.82 9.89
CA GLY A 40 -32.40 10.66 9.14
C GLY A 40 -32.86 11.93 8.40
N GLU A 41 -31.99 12.94 8.28
CA GLU A 41 -32.26 14.22 7.63
C GLU A 41 -31.93 14.16 6.13
N TYR A 42 -32.57 13.23 5.41
CA TYR A 42 -32.19 12.86 4.04
C TYR A 42 -32.28 14.02 3.03
N GLN A 43 -33.31 14.86 3.10
CA GLN A 43 -33.44 16.03 2.22
C GLN A 43 -32.27 17.01 2.39
N GLN A 44 -31.79 17.22 3.62
CA GLN A 44 -30.64 18.09 3.85
C GLN A 44 -29.34 17.42 3.40
N ALA A 45 -29.23 16.10 3.57
CA ALA A 45 -28.10 15.32 3.06
C ALA A 45 -28.01 15.41 1.54
N GLU A 46 -29.14 15.31 0.83
CA GLU A 46 -29.26 15.52 -0.61
C GLU A 46 -28.68 16.89 -1.01
N GLU A 47 -29.15 17.99 -0.42
CA GLU A 47 -28.64 19.35 -0.73
C GLU A 47 -27.11 19.47 -0.51
N VAL A 48 -26.56 18.72 0.45
CA VAL A 48 -25.11 18.68 0.73
C VAL A 48 -24.38 17.85 -0.33
N PHE A 49 -24.93 16.70 -0.73
CA PHE A 49 -24.32 15.84 -1.74
C PHE A 49 -24.45 16.41 -3.16
N GLU A 50 -25.50 17.15 -3.48
CA GLU A 50 -25.60 17.93 -4.73
C GLU A 50 -24.44 18.92 -4.85
N LYS A 51 -24.16 19.69 -3.78
CA LYS A 51 -23.00 20.59 -3.74
C LYS A 51 -21.68 19.83 -3.91
N LEU A 52 -21.57 18.65 -3.30
CA LEU A 52 -20.37 17.81 -3.44
C LEU A 52 -20.19 17.34 -4.90
N VAL A 53 -21.28 16.96 -5.58
CA VAL A 53 -21.26 16.61 -7.01
C VAL A 53 -20.91 17.81 -7.88
N GLU A 54 -21.43 19.00 -7.59
CA GLU A 54 -21.05 20.23 -8.32
C GLU A 54 -19.57 20.57 -8.16
N MET A 55 -19.02 20.39 -6.96
CA MET A 55 -17.61 20.64 -6.67
C MET A 55 -16.69 19.57 -7.28
N ARG A 56 -17.15 18.31 -7.34
CA ARG A 56 -16.38 17.15 -7.80
C ARG A 56 -17.21 16.25 -8.71
N PRO A 57 -17.53 16.70 -9.93
CA PRO A 57 -18.41 15.96 -10.83
C PRO A 57 -17.82 14.60 -11.25
N GLU A 58 -16.50 14.45 -11.23
CA GLU A 58 -15.77 13.23 -11.59
C GLU A 58 -15.44 12.35 -10.37
N SER A 59 -16.03 12.61 -9.21
CA SER A 59 -15.90 11.74 -8.03
C SER A 59 -17.17 10.91 -7.86
N PHE A 60 -17.05 9.57 -7.92
CA PHE A 60 -18.21 8.71 -7.72
C PHE A 60 -18.79 8.80 -6.30
N VAL A 61 -18.02 9.29 -5.32
CA VAL A 61 -18.44 9.36 -3.91
C VAL A 61 -19.66 10.26 -3.74
N GLY A 62 -19.63 11.46 -4.35
CA GLY A 62 -20.77 12.38 -4.30
C GLY A 62 -22.03 11.77 -4.93
N HIS A 63 -21.88 11.19 -6.12
CA HIS A 63 -22.98 10.54 -6.82
C HIS A 63 -23.53 9.31 -6.09
N TYR A 64 -22.67 8.51 -5.46
CA TYR A 64 -23.07 7.37 -4.63
C TYR A 64 -23.90 7.83 -3.44
N ASN A 65 -23.39 8.82 -2.70
CA ASN A 65 -24.05 9.31 -1.50
C ASN A 65 -25.37 10.02 -1.83
N LEU A 66 -25.43 10.74 -2.97
CA LEU A 66 -26.66 11.31 -3.49
C LEU A 66 -27.69 10.21 -3.83
N ALA A 67 -27.24 9.12 -4.47
CA ALA A 67 -28.12 7.97 -4.72
C ALA A 67 -28.64 7.32 -3.44
N ALA A 68 -27.82 7.28 -2.38
CA ALA A 68 -28.23 6.80 -1.06
C ALA A 68 -29.28 7.72 -0.42
N ALA A 69 -29.09 9.04 -0.48
CA ALA A 69 -30.08 10.00 0.00
C ALA A 69 -31.43 9.83 -0.73
N HIS A 70 -31.45 9.83 -2.07
CA HIS A 70 -32.66 9.59 -2.86
C HIS A 70 -33.32 8.23 -2.55
N SER A 71 -32.52 7.17 -2.40
CA SER A 71 -33.03 5.84 -2.02
C SER A 71 -33.73 5.85 -0.66
N MET A 72 -33.19 6.56 0.32
CA MET A 72 -33.81 6.70 1.66
C MET A 72 -35.07 7.57 1.65
N GLN A 73 -35.22 8.44 0.66
CA GLN A 73 -36.43 9.22 0.40
C GLN A 73 -37.49 8.44 -0.41
N GLY A 74 -37.11 7.32 -1.04
CA GLY A 74 -37.98 6.54 -1.91
C GLY A 74 -38.06 7.07 -3.35
N GLU A 75 -37.16 8.00 -3.69
CA GLU A 75 -37.02 8.64 -5.00
C GLU A 75 -36.19 7.73 -5.92
N ILE A 76 -36.83 6.69 -6.43
CA ILE A 76 -36.14 5.59 -7.14
C ILE A 76 -35.50 6.05 -8.44
N GLU A 77 -36.16 6.91 -9.23
CA GLU A 77 -35.65 7.34 -10.54
C GLU A 77 -34.38 8.18 -10.39
N GLU A 78 -34.37 9.07 -9.41
CA GLU A 78 -33.23 9.91 -9.02
C GLU A 78 -32.10 9.06 -8.43
N ALA A 79 -32.42 8.10 -7.56
CA ALA A 79 -31.44 7.16 -7.02
C ALA A 79 -30.75 6.33 -8.12
N ILE A 80 -31.51 5.82 -9.09
CA ILE A 80 -30.98 5.09 -10.25
C ILE A 80 -30.06 5.98 -11.07
N THR A 81 -30.46 7.23 -11.31
CA THR A 81 -29.67 8.19 -12.09
C THR A 81 -28.32 8.45 -11.44
N SER A 82 -28.32 8.82 -10.15
CA SER A 82 -27.09 9.10 -9.39
C SER A 82 -26.21 7.85 -9.25
N MET A 83 -26.79 6.67 -9.01
CA MET A 83 -26.00 5.44 -8.90
C MET A 83 -25.39 5.00 -10.23
N SER A 84 -26.14 5.14 -11.32
CA SER A 84 -25.63 4.87 -12.68
C SER A 84 -24.43 5.75 -13.01
N GLU A 85 -24.47 7.01 -12.58
CA GLU A 85 -23.37 7.95 -12.75
C GLU A 85 -22.16 7.61 -11.85
N ALA A 86 -22.39 7.27 -10.59
CA ALA A 86 -21.34 6.77 -9.69
C ALA A 86 -20.62 5.55 -10.30
N ILE A 87 -21.39 4.60 -10.82
CA ILE A 87 -20.87 3.45 -11.55
C ILE A 87 -20.09 3.96 -12.76
N ARG A 88 -20.67 4.75 -13.68
CA ARG A 88 -19.99 5.28 -14.88
C ARG A 88 -18.62 5.89 -14.58
N ILE A 89 -18.52 6.70 -13.52
CA ILE A 89 -17.29 7.36 -13.09
C ILE A 89 -16.24 6.36 -12.63
N GLY A 90 -16.60 5.37 -11.80
CA GLY A 90 -15.63 4.39 -11.34
C GLY A 90 -16.06 3.48 -10.19
N PHE A 91 -17.24 3.69 -9.60
CA PHE A 91 -17.73 2.81 -8.56
C PHE A 91 -17.82 1.35 -9.08
N SER A 92 -17.20 0.44 -8.35
CA SER A 92 -16.96 -0.94 -8.79
C SER A 92 -17.04 -1.96 -7.65
N ASP A 93 -17.85 -1.70 -6.63
CA ASP A 93 -18.05 -2.61 -5.48
C ASP A 93 -19.52 -3.07 -5.34
N ILE A 94 -19.92 -4.12 -6.04
CA ILE A 94 -21.28 -4.66 -5.94
C ILE A 94 -21.59 -5.22 -4.54
N ALA A 95 -20.58 -5.70 -3.82
CA ALA A 95 -20.77 -6.23 -2.47
C ALA A 95 -21.21 -5.12 -1.51
N GLN A 96 -20.64 -3.92 -1.66
CA GLN A 96 -21.10 -2.73 -0.96
C GLN A 96 -22.55 -2.40 -1.32
N LEU A 97 -22.91 -2.35 -2.62
CA LEU A 97 -24.29 -2.04 -3.01
C LEU A 97 -25.29 -3.03 -2.40
N ARG A 98 -24.96 -4.33 -2.39
CA ARG A 98 -25.83 -5.39 -1.85
C ARG A 98 -26.09 -5.27 -0.35
N ARG A 99 -25.15 -4.72 0.43
CA ARG A 99 -25.22 -4.69 1.90
C ARG A 99 -25.56 -3.32 2.47
N ASP A 100 -25.47 -2.27 1.66
CA ASP A 100 -25.73 -0.91 2.12
C ASP A 100 -27.19 -0.75 2.60
N PRO A 101 -27.41 -0.42 3.89
CA PRO A 101 -28.75 -0.19 4.40
C PRO A 101 -29.41 1.05 3.78
N ASP A 102 -28.64 2.04 3.33
CA ASP A 102 -29.15 3.30 2.80
C ASP A 102 -29.66 3.14 1.34
N LEU A 103 -29.36 1.99 0.72
CA LEU A 103 -29.81 1.64 -0.63
C LEU A 103 -31.06 0.74 -0.62
N VAL A 104 -31.87 0.74 0.45
CA VAL A 104 -32.99 -0.20 0.61
C VAL A 104 -34.00 -0.14 -0.54
N SER A 105 -34.44 1.06 -0.92
CA SER A 105 -35.45 1.24 -1.97
C SER A 105 -34.85 0.96 -3.34
N LEU A 106 -33.62 1.43 -3.60
CA LEU A 106 -32.89 1.13 -4.84
C LEU A 106 -32.64 -0.36 -5.04
N ARG A 107 -32.29 -1.10 -3.97
CA ARG A 107 -32.06 -2.55 -4.03
C ARG A 107 -33.32 -3.38 -4.30
N ALA A 108 -34.49 -2.83 -3.98
CA ALA A 108 -35.77 -3.48 -4.22
C ALA A 108 -36.25 -3.35 -5.67
N ASP A 109 -35.66 -2.43 -6.45
CA ASP A 109 -36.03 -2.16 -7.83
C ASP A 109 -35.45 -3.18 -8.82
N GLU A 110 -36.12 -3.37 -9.96
CA GLU A 110 -35.67 -4.27 -11.04
C GLU A 110 -34.34 -3.81 -11.66
N TRP A 111 -34.05 -2.50 -11.66
CA TRP A 111 -32.77 -1.96 -12.10
C TRP A 111 -31.60 -2.59 -11.33
N PHE A 112 -31.72 -2.71 -10.01
CA PHE A 112 -30.67 -3.32 -9.21
C PHE A 112 -30.55 -4.82 -9.45
N ALA A 113 -31.68 -5.50 -9.64
CA ALA A 113 -31.70 -6.92 -10.00
C ALA A 113 -30.96 -7.17 -11.33
N GLU A 114 -31.17 -6.31 -12.35
CA GLU A 114 -30.46 -6.40 -13.62
C GLU A 114 -28.98 -6.03 -13.51
N LEU A 115 -28.64 -4.94 -12.80
CA LEU A 115 -27.26 -4.57 -12.52
C LEU A 115 -26.50 -5.75 -11.91
N ASN A 116 -27.12 -6.41 -10.93
CA ASN A 116 -26.52 -7.55 -10.24
C ASN A 116 -26.29 -8.74 -11.17
N ARG A 117 -27.20 -9.02 -12.12
CA ARG A 117 -27.03 -10.08 -13.14
C ARG A 117 -25.90 -9.76 -14.12
N GLN A 118 -25.77 -8.49 -14.52
CA GLN A 118 -24.80 -8.05 -15.54
C GLN A 118 -23.44 -7.64 -14.97
N TRP A 119 -23.28 -7.59 -13.65
CA TRP A 119 -22.12 -6.99 -12.99
C TRP A 119 -20.77 -7.52 -13.48
N GLY A 120 -20.64 -8.85 -13.62
CA GLY A 120 -19.41 -9.47 -14.10
C GLY A 120 -19.00 -9.02 -15.52
N GLU A 121 -19.97 -8.85 -16.42
CA GLU A 121 -19.71 -8.34 -17.78
C GLU A 121 -19.40 -6.85 -17.79
N LEU A 122 -20.04 -6.06 -16.92
CA LEU A 122 -19.73 -4.64 -16.75
C LEU A 122 -18.29 -4.42 -16.27
N ILE A 123 -17.83 -5.24 -15.32
CA ILE A 123 -16.44 -5.18 -14.84
C ILE A 123 -15.46 -5.62 -15.94
N LYS A 124 -15.78 -6.65 -16.73
CA LYS A 124 -14.97 -7.06 -17.90
C LYS A 124 -14.85 -5.95 -18.94
N ALA A 125 -15.97 -5.31 -19.29
CA ALA A 125 -15.99 -4.21 -20.25
C ALA A 125 -15.15 -3.00 -19.80
N ARG A 126 -15.10 -2.73 -18.48
CA ARG A 126 -14.28 -1.64 -17.92
C ARG A 126 -12.79 -1.87 -17.99
N ARG A 127 -12.36 -3.13 -17.88
CA ARG A 127 -10.94 -3.51 -17.82
C ARG A 127 -10.11 -2.84 -18.91
N GLU A 128 -10.59 -2.82 -20.16
CA GLU A 128 -9.88 -2.21 -21.28
C GLU A 128 -9.68 -0.70 -21.13
N SER A 129 -10.71 0.01 -20.64
CA SER A 129 -10.63 1.45 -20.37
C SER A 129 -9.63 1.75 -19.25
N ASP A 130 -9.66 0.94 -18.19
CA ASP A 130 -8.77 1.10 -17.05
C ASP A 130 -7.30 0.79 -17.41
N ILE A 131 -7.07 -0.22 -18.26
CA ILE A 131 -5.75 -0.50 -18.85
C ILE A 131 -5.25 0.73 -19.64
N ALA A 132 -6.10 1.30 -20.50
CA ALA A 132 -5.69 2.46 -21.31
C ALA A 132 -5.30 3.67 -20.43
N ARG A 133 -5.97 3.88 -19.28
CA ARG A 133 -5.64 4.94 -18.33
C ARG A 133 -4.24 4.76 -17.74
N ILE A 134 -3.88 3.55 -17.31
CA ILE A 134 -2.55 3.31 -16.74
C ILE A 134 -1.44 3.28 -17.80
N GLU A 135 -1.73 2.82 -19.02
CA GLU A 135 -0.79 2.91 -20.13
C GLU A 135 -0.45 4.37 -20.47
N GLY A 136 -1.41 5.30 -20.27
CA GLY A 136 -1.17 6.74 -20.39
C GLY A 136 -0.12 7.32 -19.44
N LEU A 137 0.20 6.63 -18.35
CA LEU A 137 1.28 7.03 -17.42
C LEU A 137 2.67 6.62 -17.92
N ILE A 138 2.75 5.73 -18.92
CA ILE A 138 4.00 5.15 -19.40
C ILE A 138 4.29 5.64 -20.82
N ARG A 139 5.38 6.39 -20.95
CA ARG A 139 5.67 7.12 -22.19
C ARG A 139 6.27 6.26 -23.30
N LYS A 140 7.06 5.23 -22.95
CA LYS A 140 7.77 4.36 -23.90
C LYS A 140 8.00 2.98 -23.29
N GLY A 141 7.99 1.95 -24.15
CA GLY A 141 8.37 0.58 -23.78
C GLY A 141 7.47 -0.01 -22.70
N ILE A 142 6.20 -0.26 -23.04
CA ILE A 142 5.22 -0.79 -22.09
C ILE A 142 5.31 -2.32 -22.06
N GLU A 143 5.87 -2.84 -20.98
CA GLU A 143 5.76 -4.24 -20.60
C GLU A 143 4.40 -4.53 -19.98
N ARG A 144 3.82 -5.68 -20.34
CA ARG A 144 2.45 -6.07 -19.96
C ARG A 144 2.46 -7.42 -19.28
N ARG A 145 1.87 -7.51 -18.10
CA ARG A 145 1.60 -8.77 -17.39
C ARG A 145 0.18 -8.73 -16.82
N SER A 146 -0.42 -9.90 -16.71
CA SER A 146 -1.78 -10.03 -16.19
C SER A 146 -1.87 -11.33 -15.40
N ASP A 147 -2.64 -11.31 -14.31
CA ASP A 147 -3.00 -12.50 -13.54
C ASP A 147 -4.50 -12.46 -13.28
N GLU A 148 -5.20 -13.47 -13.79
CA GLU A 148 -6.66 -13.59 -13.64
C GLU A 148 -7.07 -14.04 -12.23
N THR A 149 -6.23 -14.83 -11.57
CA THR A 149 -6.47 -15.32 -10.20
C THR A 149 -6.38 -14.16 -9.21
N LEU A 150 -5.36 -13.31 -9.35
CA LEU A 150 -5.23 -12.10 -8.54
C LEU A 150 -6.05 -10.93 -9.06
N ARG A 151 -6.59 -11.03 -10.28
CA ARG A 151 -7.22 -9.93 -11.03
C ARG A 151 -6.33 -8.69 -11.05
N VAL A 152 -5.11 -8.87 -11.55
CA VAL A 152 -4.10 -7.81 -11.66
C VAL A 152 -3.78 -7.56 -13.13
N GLU A 153 -3.67 -6.29 -13.48
CA GLU A 153 -3.13 -5.81 -14.74
C GLU A 153 -1.91 -4.94 -14.45
N LEU A 154 -0.73 -5.40 -14.86
CA LEU A 154 0.53 -4.69 -14.63
C LEU A 154 1.04 -4.09 -15.94
N ARG A 155 1.31 -2.79 -15.92
CA ARG A 155 1.96 -2.05 -16.99
C ARG A 155 3.24 -1.42 -16.45
N SER A 156 4.35 -1.68 -17.11
CA SER A 156 5.68 -1.32 -16.61
C SER A 156 6.51 -0.63 -17.70
N ALA A 157 7.22 0.41 -17.31
CA ALA A 157 8.23 1.11 -18.11
C ALA A 157 9.64 0.48 -17.95
N HIS A 158 9.77 -0.52 -17.08
CA HIS A 158 11.03 -1.11 -16.68
C HIS A 158 11.41 -2.26 -17.60
N ASP A 159 12.62 -2.79 -17.40
CA ASP A 159 13.14 -3.91 -18.17
C ASP A 159 12.19 -5.14 -18.10
N PRO A 160 12.05 -5.93 -19.19
CA PRO A 160 11.18 -7.11 -19.19
C PRO A 160 11.46 -8.10 -18.07
N LEU A 161 12.74 -8.36 -17.76
CA LEU A 161 13.12 -9.30 -16.70
C LEU A 161 12.72 -8.74 -15.32
N ALA A 162 12.97 -7.46 -15.08
CA ALA A 162 12.56 -6.80 -13.84
C ALA A 162 11.03 -6.83 -13.67
N THR A 163 10.30 -6.68 -14.78
CA THR A 163 8.83 -6.76 -14.80
C THR A 163 8.33 -8.18 -14.49
N ASP A 164 8.98 -9.21 -15.03
CA ASP A 164 8.70 -10.61 -14.69
C ASP A 164 8.94 -10.89 -13.19
N GLU A 165 10.06 -10.42 -12.65
CA GLU A 165 10.41 -10.58 -11.24
C GLU A 165 9.43 -9.86 -10.31
N ALA A 166 8.97 -8.66 -10.66
CA ALA A 166 7.95 -7.95 -9.89
C ALA A 166 6.61 -8.68 -9.89
N MET A 167 6.20 -9.24 -11.03
CA MET A 167 4.97 -10.03 -11.10
C MET A 167 5.06 -11.29 -10.25
N ALA A 168 6.18 -12.01 -10.34
CA ALA A 168 6.42 -13.21 -9.51
C ALA A 168 6.45 -12.87 -8.00
N GLU A 169 6.97 -11.71 -7.63
CA GLU A 169 6.96 -11.25 -6.25
C GLU A 169 5.56 -10.89 -5.76
N ILE A 170 4.75 -10.22 -6.59
CA ILE A 170 3.34 -9.94 -6.31
C ILE A 170 2.59 -11.24 -6.00
N GLU A 171 2.79 -12.28 -6.82
CA GLU A 171 2.19 -13.60 -6.62
C GLU A 171 2.65 -14.25 -5.31
N MET A 172 3.96 -14.19 -5.02
CA MET A 172 4.54 -14.72 -3.79
C MET A 172 4.01 -14.01 -2.54
N ILE A 173 3.93 -12.68 -2.57
CA ILE A 173 3.39 -11.87 -1.47
C ILE A 173 1.91 -12.16 -1.29
N ALA A 174 1.13 -12.26 -2.37
CA ALA A 174 -0.28 -12.61 -2.28
C ALA A 174 -0.49 -13.96 -1.60
N LYS A 175 0.30 -14.98 -2.00
CA LYS A 175 0.25 -16.31 -1.40
C LYS A 175 0.63 -16.28 0.09
N TRP A 176 1.67 -15.55 0.46
CA TRP A 176 2.08 -15.42 1.85
C TRP A 176 1.04 -14.68 2.69
N ALA A 177 0.61 -13.50 2.24
CA ALA A 177 -0.32 -12.65 2.97
C ALA A 177 -1.69 -13.32 3.16
N THR A 178 -2.18 -14.04 2.16
CA THR A 178 -3.43 -14.81 2.29
C THR A 178 -3.28 -16.12 3.06
N GLY A 179 -2.05 -16.64 3.22
CA GLY A 179 -1.77 -17.77 4.10
C GLY A 179 -1.62 -17.37 5.57
N GLU A 180 -1.07 -16.18 5.83
CA GLU A 180 -0.67 -15.74 7.17
C GLU A 180 -1.63 -14.72 7.81
N ILE A 181 -2.16 -13.78 7.03
CA ILE A 181 -2.90 -12.61 7.54
C ILE A 181 -4.36 -12.68 7.07
N PHE A 182 -4.59 -12.59 5.77
CA PHE A 182 -5.91 -12.48 5.15
C PHE A 182 -6.51 -13.85 4.80
N THR A 183 -6.61 -14.75 5.78
CA THR A 183 -6.87 -16.19 5.55
C THR A 183 -8.21 -16.53 4.92
N ASP A 184 -9.16 -15.60 4.94
CA ASP A 184 -10.49 -15.78 4.35
C ASP A 184 -10.59 -15.24 2.91
N LEU A 185 -9.64 -14.44 2.42
CA LEU A 185 -9.65 -13.90 1.06
C LEU A 185 -9.68 -14.98 -0.03
N PRO A 186 -8.90 -16.07 0.03
CA PRO A 186 -8.90 -17.09 -1.02
C PRO A 186 -10.25 -17.82 -1.20
N ARG A 187 -11.19 -17.66 -0.26
CA ARG A 187 -12.52 -18.28 -0.32
C ARG A 187 -13.52 -17.46 -1.14
N GLN A 188 -13.12 -16.28 -1.62
CA GLN A 188 -14.00 -15.37 -2.34
C GLN A 188 -14.07 -15.71 -3.84
N ASP A 189 -15.27 -15.63 -4.42
CA ASP A 189 -15.40 -15.51 -5.86
C ASP A 189 -14.96 -14.11 -6.29
N LEU A 190 -13.81 -14.04 -6.94
CA LEU A 190 -13.28 -12.79 -7.45
C LEU A 190 -13.94 -12.37 -8.76
N SER A 191 -14.82 -13.17 -9.39
CA SER A 191 -15.45 -12.89 -10.70
C SER A 191 -16.21 -11.55 -10.76
N GLU A 192 -16.67 -11.06 -9.60
CA GLU A 192 -17.40 -9.80 -9.45
C GLU A 192 -16.53 -8.63 -8.95
N GLN A 193 -15.27 -8.87 -8.61
CA GLN A 193 -14.34 -7.85 -8.12
C GLN A 193 -13.66 -7.12 -9.29
N PRO A 194 -13.34 -5.83 -9.21
CA PRO A 194 -12.60 -5.15 -10.27
C PRO A 194 -11.15 -5.65 -10.40
N TRP A 195 -10.56 -5.46 -11.58
CA TRP A 195 -9.12 -5.64 -11.74
C TRP A 195 -8.37 -4.52 -11.03
N ILE A 196 -7.22 -4.87 -10.48
CA ILE A 196 -6.27 -3.93 -9.90
C ILE A 196 -5.29 -3.52 -11.00
N MET A 197 -5.21 -2.22 -11.22
CA MET A 197 -4.40 -1.59 -12.25
C MET A 197 -3.06 -1.19 -11.65
N ILE A 198 -1.99 -1.92 -11.93
CA ILE A 198 -0.64 -1.63 -11.44
C ILE A 198 0.14 -0.89 -12.53
N ALA A 199 0.54 0.34 -12.25
CA ALA A 199 1.41 1.13 -13.10
C ALA A 199 2.79 1.28 -12.46
N LEU A 200 3.82 0.87 -13.19
CA LEU A 200 5.24 1.07 -12.83
C LEU A 200 5.87 2.01 -13.86
N PRO A 201 5.63 3.32 -13.77
CA PRO A 201 6.08 4.29 -14.75
C PRO A 201 7.58 4.61 -14.62
N ASP A 202 8.14 5.19 -15.69
CA ASP A 202 9.45 5.84 -15.58
C ASP A 202 9.38 7.07 -14.65
N ARG A 203 10.54 7.61 -14.25
CA ARG A 203 10.60 8.78 -13.35
C ARG A 203 9.76 9.96 -13.85
N ALA A 204 9.65 10.16 -15.16
CA ALA A 204 8.88 11.27 -15.73
C ALA A 204 7.37 11.01 -15.65
N GLY A 205 6.93 9.79 -15.95
CA GLY A 205 5.56 9.31 -15.77
C GLY A 205 5.13 9.38 -14.32
N PHE A 206 5.97 8.88 -13.40
CA PHE A 206 5.74 8.97 -11.96
C PHE A 206 5.59 10.42 -11.51
N GLY A 207 6.44 11.33 -11.98
CA GLY A 207 6.35 12.74 -11.62
C GLY A 207 5.10 13.47 -12.11
N MET A 208 4.59 13.11 -13.29
CA MET A 208 3.30 13.61 -13.75
C MET A 208 2.16 13.10 -12.89
N TRP A 209 2.14 11.79 -12.63
CA TRP A 209 1.14 11.16 -11.78
C TRP A 209 1.14 11.78 -10.38
N ALA A 210 2.30 11.84 -9.72
CA ALA A 210 2.42 12.41 -8.38
C ALA A 210 1.94 13.87 -8.33
N THR A 211 2.28 14.67 -9.35
CA THR A 211 1.78 16.05 -9.47
C THR A 211 0.25 16.11 -9.64
N SER A 212 -0.34 15.17 -10.38
CA SER A 212 -1.80 15.13 -10.57
C SER A 212 -2.55 14.68 -9.33
N VAL A 213 -1.98 13.77 -8.53
CA VAL A 213 -2.64 13.22 -7.34
C VAL A 213 -2.42 14.11 -6.11
N PHE A 214 -1.19 14.56 -5.88
CA PHE A 214 -0.83 15.32 -4.67
C PHE A 214 -0.61 16.82 -4.96
N GLY A 215 -0.99 17.30 -6.14
CA GLY A 215 -0.91 18.71 -6.52
C GLY A 215 0.49 19.21 -6.89
N PRO A 216 0.66 20.50 -7.21
CA PRO A 216 1.96 21.04 -7.65
C PRO A 216 3.05 21.09 -6.56
N SER A 217 2.65 21.06 -5.28
CA SER A 217 3.56 21.21 -4.12
C SER A 217 4.55 20.06 -3.98
N VAL A 218 4.24 18.86 -4.48
CA VAL A 218 5.16 17.69 -4.47
C VAL A 218 6.35 17.84 -5.40
N ARG A 219 6.36 18.76 -6.38
CA ARG A 219 7.46 18.81 -7.37
C ARG A 219 8.84 19.01 -6.74
N GLY A 220 8.90 19.62 -5.55
CA GLY A 220 10.13 19.78 -4.75
C GLY A 220 10.38 18.68 -3.72
N SER A 221 9.38 17.85 -3.40
CA SER A 221 9.44 16.79 -2.39
C SER A 221 9.10 15.40 -2.94
N ILE A 222 9.11 15.21 -4.26
CA ILE A 222 8.68 13.95 -4.89
C ILE A 222 9.45 12.73 -4.36
N SER A 223 10.66 12.94 -3.85
CA SER A 223 11.47 11.92 -3.18
C SER A 223 10.87 11.39 -1.88
N SER A 224 9.85 12.05 -1.30
CA SER A 224 9.11 11.56 -0.13
C SER A 224 7.88 10.72 -0.48
N VAL A 225 7.51 10.64 -1.76
CA VAL A 225 6.39 9.84 -2.26
C VAL A 225 6.94 8.59 -2.93
N GLY A 226 6.75 7.43 -2.31
CA GLY A 226 7.12 6.14 -2.88
C GLY A 226 6.19 5.73 -4.01
N GLY A 227 4.90 5.77 -3.70
CA GLY A 227 3.80 5.29 -4.52
C GLY A 227 2.50 5.48 -3.75
N ALA A 228 1.42 4.96 -4.31
CA ALA A 228 0.15 4.86 -3.61
C ALA A 228 -0.75 3.81 -4.26
N TYR A 229 -1.56 3.15 -3.44
CA TYR A 229 -2.76 2.47 -3.87
C TYR A 229 -3.97 3.40 -3.81
N GLU A 230 -4.43 3.78 -4.99
CA GLU A 230 -5.63 4.56 -5.24
C GLU A 230 -6.88 3.69 -5.17
N HIS A 231 -7.40 3.45 -3.96
CA HIS A 231 -8.54 2.56 -3.73
C HIS A 231 -9.71 2.84 -4.69
N GLN A 232 -10.15 4.10 -4.80
CA GLN A 232 -11.26 4.51 -5.66
C GLN A 232 -11.07 4.14 -7.14
N GLN A 233 -9.84 4.28 -7.64
CA GLN A 233 -9.50 3.98 -9.03
C GLN A 233 -8.99 2.54 -9.21
N ARG A 234 -8.93 1.75 -8.12
CA ARG A 234 -8.34 0.42 -8.08
C ARG A 234 -6.93 0.40 -8.67
N ARG A 235 -6.17 1.49 -8.51
CA ARG A 235 -4.90 1.71 -9.19
C ARG A 235 -3.75 1.77 -8.20
N LEU A 236 -2.71 0.98 -8.42
CA LEU A 236 -1.44 1.06 -7.70
C LEU A 236 -0.44 1.75 -8.61
N VAL A 237 0.21 2.82 -8.15
CA VAL A 237 1.35 3.42 -8.84
C VAL A 237 2.56 3.43 -7.90
N ALA A 238 3.69 2.90 -8.36
CA ALA A 238 4.93 2.86 -7.57
C ALA A 238 6.12 3.37 -8.38
N GLN A 239 7.06 4.06 -7.72
CA GLN A 239 8.28 4.55 -8.35
C GLN A 239 9.36 3.47 -8.52
N ASP A 240 9.22 2.36 -7.80
CA ASP A 240 10.16 1.25 -7.74
C ASP A 240 9.45 -0.10 -7.70
N LEU A 241 10.19 -1.16 -8.04
CA LEU A 241 9.73 -2.55 -8.00
C LEU A 241 10.07 -3.21 -6.65
N GLY A 242 10.53 -2.42 -5.68
CA GLY A 242 11.02 -2.85 -4.38
C GLY A 242 10.01 -2.56 -3.27
N ALA A 243 10.48 -1.96 -2.18
CA ALA A 243 9.70 -1.76 -0.97
C ALA A 243 8.35 -1.08 -1.22
N THR A 244 8.30 -0.08 -2.11
CA THR A 244 7.05 0.64 -2.41
C THR A 244 6.01 -0.28 -3.04
N LEU A 245 6.38 -1.02 -4.10
CA LEU A 245 5.45 -1.93 -4.77
C LEU A 245 4.89 -2.96 -3.79
N ARG A 246 5.75 -3.54 -2.96
CA ARG A 246 5.36 -4.52 -1.93
C ARG A 246 4.37 -3.93 -0.94
N HIS A 247 4.66 -2.74 -0.42
CA HIS A 247 3.84 -2.01 0.54
C HIS A 247 2.43 -1.77 -0.02
N GLU A 248 2.35 -1.11 -1.18
CA GLU A 248 1.07 -0.76 -1.80
C GLU A 248 0.28 -2.00 -2.24
N PHE A 249 0.96 -3.07 -2.64
CA PHE A 249 0.29 -4.31 -2.98
C PHE A 249 -0.33 -5.01 -1.77
N VAL A 250 0.28 -4.92 -0.58
CA VAL A 250 -0.39 -5.39 0.65
C VAL A 250 -1.61 -4.53 0.97
N HIS A 251 -1.59 -3.22 0.73
CA HIS A 251 -2.80 -2.40 0.83
C HIS A 251 -3.90 -2.87 -0.12
N VAL A 252 -3.59 -3.30 -1.34
CA VAL A 252 -4.58 -3.91 -2.26
C VAL A 252 -5.27 -5.11 -1.60
N LEU A 253 -4.50 -6.03 -1.02
CA LEU A 253 -5.05 -7.23 -0.37
C LEU A 253 -5.85 -6.89 0.88
N HIS A 254 -5.31 -5.99 1.72
CA HIS A 254 -5.99 -5.57 2.93
C HIS A 254 -7.31 -4.85 2.61
N TRP A 255 -7.34 -3.99 1.59
CA TRP A 255 -8.56 -3.34 1.13
C TRP A 255 -9.61 -4.32 0.61
N ARG A 256 -9.20 -5.38 -0.10
CA ARG A 256 -10.13 -6.44 -0.48
C ARG A 256 -10.76 -7.08 0.75
N ASP A 257 -9.98 -7.32 1.80
CA ASP A 257 -10.48 -7.95 3.02
C ASP A 257 -11.40 -7.01 3.80
N MET A 258 -11.01 -5.74 3.92
CA MET A 258 -11.80 -4.68 4.54
C MET A 258 -13.13 -4.45 3.82
N ASN A 259 -13.15 -4.42 2.49
CA ASN A 259 -14.38 -4.26 1.72
C ASN A 259 -15.31 -5.47 1.89
N ARG A 260 -14.75 -6.68 1.88
CA ARG A 260 -15.47 -7.93 2.15
C ARG A 260 -16.11 -7.92 3.54
N LEU A 261 -15.37 -7.46 4.55
CA LEU A 261 -15.82 -7.40 5.94
C LEU A 261 -16.69 -6.19 6.25
N GLY A 262 -16.61 -5.14 5.44
CA GLY A 262 -17.21 -3.85 5.75
C GLY A 262 -16.54 -3.13 6.91
N GLN A 263 -15.22 -3.15 6.98
CA GLN A 263 -14.46 -2.60 8.09
C GLN A 263 -13.46 -1.55 7.59
N ALA A 264 -13.16 -0.54 8.40
CA ALA A 264 -12.16 0.48 8.09
C ALA A 264 -11.08 0.45 9.18
N HIS A 265 -10.08 -0.41 9.00
CA HIS A 265 -9.17 -0.76 10.10
C HIS A 265 -8.34 0.44 10.59
N ALA A 266 -7.94 0.43 11.86
CA ALA A 266 -7.08 1.47 12.43
C ALA A 266 -5.78 1.67 11.62
N PRO A 267 -5.27 2.93 11.51
CA PRO A 267 -4.11 3.25 10.69
C PRO A 267 -2.86 2.43 11.01
N TRP A 268 -2.57 2.20 12.29
CA TRP A 268 -1.41 1.40 12.71
C TRP A 268 -1.51 -0.06 12.25
N VAL A 269 -2.72 -0.61 12.10
CA VAL A 269 -2.91 -1.95 11.56
C VAL A 269 -2.60 -1.96 10.07
N GLN A 270 -3.15 -1.00 9.34
CA GLN A 270 -3.00 -0.93 7.89
C GLN A 270 -1.54 -0.70 7.49
N GLU A 271 -0.93 0.33 8.06
CA GLU A 271 0.45 0.72 7.78
C GLU A 271 1.44 -0.28 8.37
N GLY A 272 1.12 -0.87 9.52
CA GLY A 272 1.93 -1.93 10.11
C GLY A 272 1.99 -3.18 9.21
N LEU A 273 0.85 -3.63 8.69
CA LEU A 273 0.78 -4.82 7.83
C LEU A 273 1.42 -4.55 6.46
N ALA A 274 1.14 -3.40 5.86
CA ALA A 274 1.72 -3.03 4.56
C ALA A 274 3.23 -2.85 4.65
N SER A 275 3.69 -2.14 5.67
CA SER A 275 5.12 -1.96 5.88
C SER A 275 5.82 -3.26 6.20
N LEU A 276 5.20 -4.25 6.87
CA LEU A 276 5.82 -5.51 7.30
C LEU A 276 6.60 -6.23 6.19
N ILE A 277 6.12 -6.20 4.95
CA ILE A 277 6.74 -6.90 3.82
C ILE A 277 7.73 -6.04 3.01
N GLU A 278 7.99 -4.79 3.40
CA GLU A 278 8.93 -3.91 2.66
C GLU A 278 10.34 -4.50 2.61
N ASP A 279 10.79 -5.06 3.74
CA ASP A 279 12.08 -5.73 3.89
C ASP A 279 11.87 -7.14 4.43
N TYR A 280 12.23 -8.12 3.63
CA TYR A 280 12.20 -9.54 3.96
C TYR A 280 13.40 -10.27 3.34
N ASP A 281 13.72 -11.43 3.92
CA ASP A 281 14.57 -12.44 3.30
C ASP A 281 13.72 -13.64 2.88
N LEU A 282 14.26 -14.55 2.08
CA LEU A 282 13.54 -15.77 1.70
C LEU A 282 13.90 -16.93 2.62
N ARG A 283 12.90 -17.50 3.30
CA ARG A 283 13.02 -18.74 4.06
C ARG A 283 12.22 -19.85 3.37
N GLY A 284 12.93 -20.79 2.74
CA GLY A 284 12.28 -21.87 1.97
C GLY A 284 11.43 -21.37 0.80
N GLY A 285 11.82 -20.23 0.19
CA GLY A 285 11.06 -19.60 -0.90
C GLY A 285 9.80 -18.84 -0.47
N THR A 286 9.63 -18.61 0.83
CA THR A 286 8.55 -17.79 1.39
C THR A 286 9.14 -16.51 1.97
N PRO A 287 8.46 -15.35 1.86
CA PRO A 287 8.88 -14.13 2.53
C PRO A 287 9.00 -14.32 4.05
N ASP A 288 10.12 -13.87 4.59
CA ASP A 288 10.46 -13.86 6.01
C ASP A 288 10.83 -12.42 6.38
N PRO A 289 9.86 -11.59 6.80
CA PRO A 289 10.09 -10.20 7.20
C PRO A 289 11.24 -10.04 8.20
N VAL A 290 12.09 -9.04 7.98
CA VAL A 290 13.30 -8.80 8.80
C VAL A 290 13.35 -7.38 9.34
N PRO A 291 14.19 -7.08 10.35
CA PRO A 291 14.46 -5.71 10.76
C PRO A 291 14.91 -4.83 9.60
N SER A 292 14.53 -3.55 9.62
CA SER A 292 14.91 -2.58 8.59
C SER A 292 15.42 -1.27 9.18
N TRP A 293 15.77 -0.30 8.34
CA TRP A 293 16.13 1.05 8.79
C TRP A 293 15.04 1.70 9.65
N ARG A 294 13.76 1.33 9.45
CA ARG A 294 12.66 1.76 10.33
C ARG A 294 12.80 1.23 11.76
N THR A 295 13.35 0.02 11.95
CA THR A 295 13.66 -0.52 13.28
C THR A 295 14.57 0.40 14.07
N ASN A 296 15.58 1.00 13.41
CA ASN A 296 16.49 1.93 14.08
C ASN A 296 15.78 3.19 14.59
N ILE A 297 14.72 3.67 13.91
CA ILE A 297 13.92 4.80 14.40
C ILE A 297 13.29 4.45 15.76
N VAL A 298 12.69 3.26 15.86
CA VAL A 298 12.04 2.80 17.11
C VAL A 298 13.06 2.62 18.22
N LYS A 299 14.23 2.02 17.92
CA LYS A 299 15.33 1.89 18.88
C LYS A 299 15.79 3.25 19.40
N ARG A 300 16.07 4.22 18.52
CA ARG A 300 16.46 5.57 18.91
C ARG A 300 15.41 6.26 19.79
N LEU A 301 14.13 6.11 19.46
CA LEU A 301 13.04 6.66 20.27
C LEU A 301 12.94 5.98 21.64
N LEU A 302 13.18 4.68 21.70
CA LEU A 302 13.19 3.92 22.95
C LEU A 302 14.35 4.33 23.86
N ASP A 303 15.55 4.47 23.29
CA ASP A 303 16.76 4.85 24.02
C ASP A 303 16.65 6.23 24.68
N VAL A 304 15.99 7.18 24.01
CA VAL A 304 15.77 8.54 24.55
C VAL A 304 14.47 8.66 25.36
N GLY A 305 13.76 7.56 25.62
CA GLY A 305 12.52 7.54 26.41
C GLY A 305 11.34 8.26 25.76
N ARG A 306 11.30 8.36 24.43
CA ARG A 306 10.26 9.06 23.66
C ARG A 306 9.39 8.14 22.79
N LEU A 307 9.58 6.82 22.87
CA LEU A 307 8.71 5.87 22.16
C LEU A 307 7.31 5.85 22.80
N PRO A 308 6.24 6.26 22.08
CA PRO A 308 4.86 6.20 22.58
C PRO A 308 4.46 4.81 23.06
N SER A 309 3.47 4.71 23.95
CA SER A 309 2.86 3.41 24.25
C SER A 309 2.13 2.86 23.03
N ILE A 310 2.00 1.55 22.97
CA ILE A 310 1.19 0.80 22.00
C ILE A 310 -0.27 1.27 22.07
N GLU A 311 -0.79 1.50 23.28
CA GLU A 311 -2.13 2.06 23.46
C GLU A 311 -2.24 3.43 22.77
N THR A 312 -1.29 4.34 23.03
CA THR A 312 -1.27 5.66 22.38
C THR A 312 -1.22 5.55 20.86
N LEU A 313 -0.38 4.66 20.32
CA LEU A 313 -0.29 4.42 18.87
C LEU A 313 -1.63 3.93 18.29
N SER A 314 -2.31 3.03 19.00
CA SER A 314 -3.55 2.41 18.54
C SER A 314 -4.73 3.38 18.41
N GLN A 315 -4.69 4.49 19.15
CA GLN A 315 -5.73 5.53 19.18
C GLN A 315 -5.45 6.70 18.21
N ILE A 316 -4.39 6.63 17.40
CA ILE A 316 -4.07 7.70 16.45
C ILE A 316 -4.98 7.58 15.23
N GLU A 317 -5.84 8.58 15.04
CA GLU A 317 -6.66 8.75 13.85
C GLU A 317 -5.81 8.98 12.60
N MET A 318 -6.33 8.58 11.42
CA MET A 318 -5.59 8.58 10.16
C MET A 318 -4.91 9.92 9.84
N ASN A 319 -5.64 11.03 9.94
CA ASN A 319 -5.11 12.36 9.68
C ASN A 319 -3.92 12.72 10.59
N ALA A 320 -3.95 12.28 11.86
CA ALA A 320 -2.84 12.49 12.77
C ALA A 320 -1.69 11.50 12.54
N PHE A 321 -1.98 10.30 12.02
CA PHE A 321 -1.02 9.25 11.71
C PHE A 321 -0.13 9.61 10.50
N THR A 322 -0.68 10.35 9.53
CA THR A 322 0.06 10.77 8.34
C THR A 322 0.69 12.17 8.50
N ALA A 323 0.11 13.03 9.34
CA ALA A 323 0.61 14.40 9.52
C ALA A 323 1.67 14.56 10.63
N LYS A 324 1.55 13.85 11.77
CA LYS A 324 2.33 14.13 12.98
C LYS A 324 3.44 13.10 13.23
N ARG A 325 4.64 13.36 12.69
CA ARG A 325 5.80 12.44 12.77
C ARG A 325 5.54 11.07 12.12
N PRO A 326 5.06 11.04 10.86
CA PRO A 326 4.66 9.80 10.18
C PRO A 326 5.76 8.74 10.21
N LEU A 327 7.02 9.08 9.93
CA LEU A 327 8.11 8.10 9.94
C LEU A 327 8.23 7.32 11.28
N ALA A 328 7.97 7.97 12.42
CA ALA A 328 8.02 7.32 13.72
C ALA A 328 6.81 6.40 13.95
N GLN A 329 5.62 6.83 13.54
CA GLN A 329 4.39 6.06 13.69
C GLN A 329 4.42 4.80 12.82
N TYR A 330 4.85 4.94 11.55
CA TYR A 330 5.02 3.83 10.61
C TYR A 330 6.08 2.84 11.14
N ALA A 331 7.19 3.34 11.66
CA ALA A 331 8.25 2.51 12.22
C ALA A 331 7.77 1.69 13.44
N GLN A 332 7.01 2.32 14.36
CA GLN A 332 6.46 1.62 15.51
C GLN A 332 5.39 0.59 15.11
N ALA A 333 4.50 0.94 14.17
CA ALA A 333 3.49 0.02 13.63
C ALA A 333 4.14 -1.20 12.95
N ARG A 334 5.15 -0.99 12.10
CA ARG A 334 5.93 -2.07 11.44
C ARG A 334 6.53 -3.02 12.47
N THR A 335 7.24 -2.48 13.45
CA THR A 335 7.95 -3.29 14.45
C THR A 335 6.99 -4.05 15.37
N LEU A 336 5.81 -3.50 15.65
CA LEU A 336 4.76 -4.23 16.37
C LEU A 336 4.23 -5.42 15.55
N MET A 337 3.99 -5.25 14.24
CA MET A 337 3.60 -6.37 13.37
C MET A 337 4.70 -7.42 13.22
N LEU A 338 5.96 -6.98 13.13
CA LEU A 338 7.10 -7.89 13.10
C LEU A 338 7.22 -8.69 14.41
N TRP A 339 7.03 -8.05 15.57
CA TRP A 339 7.01 -8.73 16.85
C TRP A 339 5.88 -9.77 16.93
N LEU A 340 4.68 -9.42 16.48
CA LEU A 340 3.56 -10.35 16.41
C LEU A 340 3.83 -11.52 15.46
N LEU A 341 4.54 -11.28 14.35
CA LEU A 341 4.92 -12.34 13.43
C LEU A 341 5.92 -13.30 14.09
N GLU A 342 7.01 -12.78 14.66
CA GLU A 342 8.07 -13.57 15.30
C GLU A 342 7.56 -14.36 16.51
N THR A 343 6.55 -13.85 17.21
CA THR A 343 5.90 -14.53 18.34
C THR A 343 4.73 -15.44 17.93
N ASN A 344 4.50 -15.64 16.63
CA ASN A 344 3.39 -16.43 16.07
C ASN A 344 1.99 -15.96 16.53
N LYS A 345 1.83 -14.65 16.74
CA LYS A 345 0.59 -14.01 17.19
C LYS A 345 -0.11 -13.20 16.11
N LEU A 346 0.54 -12.87 15.00
CA LEU A 346 0.00 -12.00 13.97
C LEU A 346 -1.35 -12.49 13.41
N ARG A 347 -1.44 -13.77 13.05
CA ARG A 347 -2.68 -14.37 12.54
C ARG A 347 -3.81 -14.32 13.57
N ALA A 348 -3.51 -14.72 14.81
CA ALA A 348 -4.48 -14.74 15.89
C ALA A 348 -4.98 -13.32 16.21
N PHE A 349 -4.08 -12.33 16.19
CA PHE A 349 -4.40 -10.92 16.33
C PHE A 349 -5.36 -10.46 15.24
N TYR A 350 -5.00 -10.65 13.97
CA TYR A 350 -5.81 -10.16 12.85
C TYR A 350 -7.21 -10.79 12.83
N GLN A 351 -7.30 -12.11 13.04
CA GLN A 351 -8.58 -12.82 13.10
C GLN A 351 -9.45 -12.37 14.27
N HIS A 352 -8.87 -12.16 15.45
CA HIS A 352 -9.60 -11.64 16.60
C HIS A 352 -10.08 -10.22 16.33
N TYR A 353 -9.22 -9.37 15.78
CA TYR A 353 -9.53 -7.99 15.45
C TYR A 353 -10.69 -7.88 14.45
N CYS A 354 -10.63 -8.60 13.32
CA CYS A 354 -11.74 -8.59 12.35
C CYS A 354 -13.06 -9.10 12.94
N LYS A 355 -13.01 -10.07 13.85
CA LYS A 355 -14.21 -10.61 14.50
C LYS A 355 -14.84 -9.63 15.50
N HIS A 356 -14.01 -8.85 16.19
CA HIS A 356 -14.41 -7.96 17.30
C HIS A 356 -14.32 -6.47 16.94
N TYR A 357 -14.18 -6.15 15.65
CA TYR A 357 -13.97 -4.79 15.16
C TYR A 357 -15.04 -3.79 15.62
N SER A 358 -16.31 -4.23 15.75
CA SER A 358 -17.39 -3.37 16.25
C SER A 358 -17.21 -2.91 17.70
N GLU A 359 -16.57 -3.72 18.54
CA GLU A 359 -16.28 -3.39 19.94
C GLU A 359 -14.90 -2.73 20.11
N ASP A 360 -13.94 -3.06 19.24
CA ASP A 360 -12.56 -2.61 19.31
C ASP A 360 -12.06 -2.16 17.92
N PRO A 361 -12.54 -1.02 17.41
CA PRO A 361 -12.09 -0.48 16.12
C PRO A 361 -10.62 -0.04 16.13
N SER A 362 -10.04 0.18 17.32
CA SER A 362 -8.62 0.51 17.49
C SER A 362 -7.70 -0.71 17.35
N GLY A 363 -8.23 -1.92 17.59
CA GLY A 363 -7.46 -3.17 17.65
C GLY A 363 -6.63 -3.36 18.93
N TYR A 364 -6.66 -2.44 19.89
CA TYR A 364 -5.84 -2.54 21.10
C TYR A 364 -6.27 -3.70 22.01
N GLN A 365 -7.58 -3.89 22.20
CA GLN A 365 -8.08 -5.00 23.02
C GLN A 365 -7.83 -6.35 22.34
N SER A 366 -7.92 -6.38 21.02
CA SER A 366 -7.62 -7.56 20.20
C SER A 366 -6.14 -7.94 20.27
N LEU A 367 -5.25 -6.95 20.40
CA LEU A 367 -3.83 -7.17 20.65
C LEU A 367 -3.58 -7.82 22.01
N LEU A 368 -4.20 -7.32 23.08
CA LEU A 368 -4.12 -7.91 24.42
C LEU A 368 -4.66 -9.35 24.42
N ALA A 369 -5.80 -9.59 23.75
CA ALA A 369 -6.40 -10.91 23.63
C ALA A 369 -5.50 -11.92 22.90
N ALA A 370 -4.89 -11.50 21.78
CA ALA A 370 -4.03 -12.39 20.98
C ALA A 370 -2.71 -12.74 21.68
N THR A 371 -2.16 -11.77 22.41
CA THR A 371 -0.92 -11.94 23.18
C THR A 371 -1.17 -12.67 24.50
N GLY A 372 -2.36 -12.55 25.07
CA GLY A 372 -2.71 -13.10 26.38
C GLY A 372 -2.00 -12.37 27.53
N THR A 373 -1.72 -11.08 27.34
CA THR A 373 -0.93 -10.26 28.28
C THR A 373 -1.69 -9.05 28.75
N GLU A 374 -1.45 -8.66 30.00
CA GLU A 374 -1.91 -7.38 30.55
C GLU A 374 -1.12 -6.19 29.93
N PRO A 375 -1.69 -4.97 29.89
CA PRO A 375 -1.09 -3.80 29.24
C PRO A 375 0.38 -3.52 29.61
N GLU A 376 0.74 -3.56 30.90
CA GLU A 376 2.12 -3.31 31.33
C GLU A 376 3.08 -4.41 30.86
N SER A 377 2.62 -5.67 30.88
CA SER A 377 3.42 -6.80 30.41
C SER A 377 3.64 -6.75 28.91
N LEU A 378 2.60 -6.40 28.15
CA LEU A 378 2.67 -6.18 26.69
C LEU A 378 3.73 -5.12 26.35
N GLU A 379 3.67 -3.96 27.01
CA GLU A 379 4.63 -2.86 26.82
C GLU A 379 6.07 -3.30 27.12
N ASN A 380 6.28 -3.96 28.25
CA ASN A 380 7.61 -4.39 28.67
C ASN A 380 8.19 -5.43 27.71
N GLN A 381 7.42 -6.45 27.34
CA GLN A 381 7.84 -7.49 26.39
C GLN A 381 8.20 -6.91 25.02
N TYR A 382 7.35 -6.04 24.49
CA TYR A 382 7.61 -5.37 23.21
C TYR A 382 8.87 -4.51 23.27
N ARG A 383 9.02 -3.68 24.31
CA ARG A 383 10.20 -2.79 24.46
C ARG A 383 11.49 -3.59 24.64
N ASP A 384 11.47 -4.67 25.42
CA ASP A 384 12.62 -5.56 25.59
C ASP A 384 13.01 -6.23 24.27
N TRP A 385 12.02 -6.69 23.49
CA TRP A 385 12.26 -7.22 22.16
C TRP A 385 12.89 -6.18 21.22
N VAL A 386 12.36 -4.95 21.17
CA VAL A 386 12.96 -3.85 20.36
C VAL A 386 14.41 -3.56 20.76
N ARG A 387 14.74 -3.60 22.07
CA ARG A 387 16.13 -3.44 22.54
C ARG A 387 17.04 -4.54 22.01
N ALA A 388 16.55 -5.78 21.97
CA ALA A 388 17.30 -6.95 21.53
C ALA A 388 17.55 -7.00 20.01
N LEU A 389 16.76 -6.32 19.19
CA LEU A 389 16.94 -6.30 17.74
C LEU A 389 18.30 -5.71 17.31
N PRO A 390 18.94 -6.24 16.25
CA PRO A 390 20.14 -5.63 15.71
C PRO A 390 19.83 -4.27 15.05
N SER A 391 20.83 -3.39 15.02
CA SER A 391 20.78 -2.21 14.15
C SER A 391 20.99 -2.60 12.70
N VAL A 392 20.27 -1.96 11.79
CA VAL A 392 20.36 -2.21 10.35
C VAL A 392 21.17 -1.08 9.68
N PRO A 393 22.09 -1.37 8.75
CA PRO A 393 22.76 -0.31 7.97
C PRO A 393 21.75 0.57 7.23
N GLU A 394 21.84 1.90 7.37
CA GLU A 394 20.94 2.87 6.70
C GLU A 394 21.65 3.60 5.56
N THR A 395 22.95 3.76 5.69
CA THR A 395 23.80 4.57 4.81
C THR A 395 25.06 3.83 4.44
N GLY A 396 25.75 4.32 3.41
CA GLY A 396 27.06 3.79 3.04
C GLY A 396 28.07 3.81 4.20
N SER A 397 28.01 4.82 5.09
CA SER A 397 28.90 4.93 6.25
C SER A 397 28.73 3.81 7.28
N ASP A 398 27.60 3.12 7.28
CA ASP A 398 27.35 2.00 8.19
C ASP A 398 28.00 0.69 7.68
N LEU A 399 28.52 0.69 6.45
CA LEU A 399 29.08 -0.49 5.80
C LEU A 399 30.56 -0.72 6.15
N GLN A 400 30.89 -1.95 6.51
CA GLN A 400 32.28 -2.38 6.70
C GLN A 400 33.01 -2.69 5.39
N ALA A 401 32.24 -3.03 4.35
CA ALA A 401 32.76 -3.46 3.06
C ALA A 401 32.14 -2.63 1.92
N THR A 402 32.89 -2.42 0.85
CA THR A 402 32.44 -1.64 -0.31
C THR A 402 32.90 -2.24 -1.63
N LEU A 403 32.14 -1.94 -2.69
CA LEU A 403 32.53 -2.21 -4.07
C LEU A 403 33.52 -1.14 -4.61
N GLY A 404 33.66 -0.01 -3.93
CA GLY A 404 34.46 1.13 -4.42
C GLY A 404 33.74 1.87 -5.56
N ILE A 405 32.43 2.06 -5.41
CA ILE A 405 31.56 2.66 -6.42
C ILE A 405 30.75 3.80 -5.80
N GLU A 406 30.37 4.75 -6.63
CA GLU A 406 29.37 5.76 -6.30
C GLU A 406 28.05 5.35 -6.96
N ILE A 407 26.97 5.38 -6.19
CA ILE A 407 25.64 4.94 -6.61
C ILE A 407 24.59 6.00 -6.32
N GLU A 408 23.50 5.94 -7.08
CA GLU A 408 22.26 6.67 -6.81
C GLU A 408 21.05 5.77 -7.05
N ASN A 409 19.85 6.23 -6.67
CA ASN A 409 18.60 5.58 -7.04
C ASN A 409 18.53 5.47 -8.57
N GLY A 410 18.39 4.25 -9.07
CA GLY A 410 18.25 3.98 -10.49
C GLY A 410 16.83 4.24 -10.98
N THR A 411 16.40 3.41 -11.92
CA THR A 411 15.08 3.48 -12.52
C THR A 411 14.03 2.67 -11.75
N GLY A 412 14.26 2.33 -10.48
CA GLY A 412 13.32 1.57 -9.64
C GLY A 412 13.53 0.05 -9.64
N ASP A 413 14.41 -0.46 -10.51
CA ASP A 413 14.75 -1.88 -10.66
C ASP A 413 16.21 -2.18 -10.25
N GLY A 414 16.85 -1.24 -9.54
CA GLY A 414 18.23 -1.36 -9.11
C GLY A 414 18.90 -0.03 -8.80
N VAL A 415 20.13 -0.09 -8.28
CA VAL A 415 20.96 1.09 -8.02
C VAL A 415 21.86 1.41 -9.23
N LEU A 416 21.93 2.69 -9.61
CA LEU A 416 22.70 3.15 -10.77
C LEU A 416 24.14 3.47 -10.37
N VAL A 417 25.11 2.89 -11.08
CA VAL A 417 26.54 3.17 -10.92
C VAL A 417 26.90 4.51 -11.59
N LYS A 418 27.25 5.51 -10.77
CA LYS A 418 27.65 6.85 -11.20
C LYS A 418 29.15 7.09 -11.19
N GLY A 419 29.89 6.35 -10.36
CA GLY A 419 31.33 6.49 -10.22
C GLY A 419 32.01 5.16 -9.91
N LEU A 420 33.26 5.03 -10.34
CA LEU A 420 34.12 3.89 -10.06
C LEU A 420 35.44 4.42 -9.48
N GLN A 421 35.81 3.96 -8.29
CA GLN A 421 37.00 4.43 -7.59
C GLN A 421 38.15 3.44 -7.75
N GLY A 422 39.36 3.94 -8.00
CA GLY A 422 40.58 3.14 -8.10
C GLY A 422 40.45 1.97 -9.09
N ASP A 423 40.67 0.75 -8.61
CA ASP A 423 40.62 -0.48 -9.41
C ASP A 423 39.23 -1.17 -9.43
N ALA A 424 38.17 -0.50 -8.95
CA ALA A 424 36.82 -1.04 -8.85
C ALA A 424 36.32 -1.64 -10.18
N ARG A 425 36.62 -1.01 -11.32
CA ARG A 425 36.27 -1.53 -12.65
C ARG A 425 36.82 -2.94 -12.91
N ARG A 426 38.06 -3.19 -12.49
CA ARG A 426 38.74 -4.49 -12.65
C ARG A 426 38.21 -5.50 -11.64
N ARG A 427 38.01 -5.09 -10.39
CA ARG A 427 37.55 -5.98 -9.31
C ARG A 427 36.09 -6.41 -9.43
N THR A 428 35.24 -5.55 -9.98
CA THR A 428 33.77 -5.76 -9.99
C THR A 428 33.21 -6.06 -11.37
N GLY A 429 33.94 -5.76 -12.43
CA GLY A 429 33.44 -5.83 -13.81
C GLY A 429 32.47 -4.70 -14.20
N LEU A 430 32.00 -3.89 -13.24
CA LEU A 430 31.01 -2.85 -13.44
C LEU A 430 31.49 -1.75 -14.40
N ARG A 431 30.52 -1.03 -14.96
CA ARG A 431 30.70 0.11 -15.85
C ARG A 431 29.82 1.27 -15.39
N LEU A 432 30.19 2.49 -15.76
CA LEU A 432 29.33 3.65 -15.56
C LEU A 432 27.99 3.43 -16.27
N ASN A 433 26.92 3.87 -15.61
CA ASN A 433 25.52 3.68 -16.01
C ASN A 433 25.05 2.22 -16.04
N ALA A 434 25.76 1.30 -15.38
CA ALA A 434 25.20 -0.01 -15.06
C ALA A 434 24.20 0.13 -13.90
N VAL A 435 23.13 -0.65 -13.93
CA VAL A 435 22.15 -0.79 -12.85
C VAL A 435 22.40 -2.14 -12.18
N ILE A 436 22.76 -2.13 -10.90
CA ILE A 436 22.95 -3.36 -10.12
C ILE A 436 21.57 -3.82 -9.67
N THR A 437 21.16 -5.00 -10.12
CA THR A 437 19.84 -5.56 -9.85
C THR A 437 19.87 -6.58 -8.72
N HIS A 438 20.97 -7.33 -8.58
CA HIS A 438 21.13 -8.32 -7.52
C HIS A 438 22.57 -8.47 -7.01
N ILE A 439 22.70 -8.96 -5.77
CA ILE A 439 23.95 -9.42 -5.16
C ILE A 439 23.71 -10.83 -4.58
N ASN A 440 24.45 -11.83 -5.06
CA ASN A 440 24.27 -13.24 -4.68
C ASN A 440 22.81 -13.73 -4.80
N GLY A 441 22.10 -13.25 -5.82
CA GLY A 441 20.69 -13.57 -6.04
C GLY A 441 19.70 -12.81 -5.16
N GLN A 442 20.15 -11.98 -4.20
CA GLN A 442 19.27 -11.07 -3.46
C GLN A 442 19.03 -9.79 -4.28
N PRO A 443 17.78 -9.35 -4.48
CA PRO A 443 17.46 -8.11 -5.19
C PRO A 443 18.06 -6.87 -4.51
N THR A 444 18.35 -5.84 -5.30
CA THR A 444 18.87 -4.54 -4.82
C THR A 444 18.14 -3.37 -5.49
N ARG A 445 16.81 -3.37 -5.43
CA ARG A 445 15.91 -2.55 -6.27
C ARG A 445 15.93 -1.06 -5.93
N ASP A 446 16.23 -0.75 -4.68
CA ASP A 446 16.45 0.60 -4.19
C ASP A 446 17.74 0.71 -3.36
N LEU A 447 18.10 1.93 -2.96
CA LEU A 447 19.30 2.18 -2.17
C LEU A 447 19.26 1.51 -0.79
N PHE A 448 18.12 1.47 -0.09
CA PHE A 448 18.03 0.85 1.23
C PHE A 448 18.20 -0.66 1.13
N GLU A 449 17.56 -1.29 0.15
CA GLU A 449 17.71 -2.72 -0.12
C GLU A 449 19.16 -3.04 -0.51
N PHE A 450 19.79 -2.24 -1.38
CA PHE A 450 21.22 -2.39 -1.69
C PHE A 450 22.11 -2.30 -0.45
N ILE A 451 21.91 -1.29 0.40
CA ILE A 451 22.70 -1.08 1.63
C ILE A 451 22.49 -2.23 2.61
N ARG A 452 21.25 -2.71 2.77
CA ARG A 452 20.92 -3.87 3.60
C ARG A 452 21.62 -5.13 3.11
N VAL A 453 21.57 -5.41 1.81
CA VAL A 453 22.17 -6.61 1.20
C VAL A 453 23.69 -6.56 1.28
N ILE A 454 24.33 -5.47 0.84
CA ILE A 454 25.80 -5.36 0.87
C ILE A 454 26.35 -5.35 2.32
N GLY A 455 25.56 -4.84 3.28
CA GLY A 455 25.92 -4.78 4.71
C GLY A 455 26.05 -6.14 5.39
N GLN A 456 25.52 -7.21 4.77
CA GLN A 456 25.67 -8.59 5.27
C GLN A 456 27.11 -9.11 5.10
N TYR A 457 27.90 -8.49 4.23
CA TYR A 457 29.22 -8.98 3.86
C TYR A 457 30.37 -8.27 4.59
N ARG A 458 31.57 -8.85 4.47
CA ARG A 458 32.82 -8.36 5.08
C ARG A 458 33.90 -8.15 4.01
N PRO A 459 34.91 -7.30 4.29
CA PRO A 459 36.04 -7.11 3.38
C PRO A 459 36.71 -8.44 3.01
N GLY A 460 37.09 -8.59 1.75
CA GLY A 460 37.70 -9.80 1.19
C GLY A 460 36.70 -10.88 0.76
N GLN A 461 35.42 -10.80 1.14
CA GLN A 461 34.41 -11.72 0.64
C GLN A 461 34.12 -11.48 -0.84
N ARG A 462 33.78 -12.57 -1.53
CA ARG A 462 33.37 -12.57 -2.93
C ARG A 462 31.85 -12.57 -3.03
N VAL A 463 31.33 -11.76 -3.94
CA VAL A 463 29.90 -11.70 -4.27
C VAL A 463 29.72 -11.75 -5.79
N THR A 464 28.65 -12.39 -6.23
CA THR A 464 28.18 -12.39 -7.60
C THR A 464 27.25 -11.20 -7.78
N LEU A 465 27.60 -10.29 -8.67
CA LEU A 465 26.77 -9.14 -9.04
C LEU A 465 25.99 -9.46 -10.30
N HIS A 466 24.68 -9.21 -10.28
CA HIS A 466 23.87 -9.15 -11.49
C HIS A 466 23.58 -7.67 -11.79
N TRP A 467 23.80 -7.28 -13.04
CA TRP A 467 23.63 -5.91 -13.46
C TRP A 467 23.23 -5.82 -14.91
N ARG A 468 22.56 -4.74 -15.27
CA ARG A 468 22.23 -4.41 -16.66
C ARG A 468 22.77 -3.06 -17.08
N ARG A 469 22.98 -2.88 -18.38
CA ARG A 469 23.31 -1.59 -18.99
C ARG A 469 22.50 -1.42 -20.27
N GLY A 470 21.48 -0.58 -20.20
CA GLY A 470 20.39 -0.64 -21.20
C GLY A 470 19.64 -1.96 -21.05
N SER A 471 19.44 -2.67 -22.15
CA SER A 471 18.82 -4.00 -22.22
C SER A 471 19.81 -5.16 -22.10
N VAL A 472 21.11 -4.89 -21.97
CA VAL A 472 22.13 -5.94 -21.84
C VAL A 472 22.27 -6.31 -20.37
N HIS A 473 21.97 -7.57 -20.05
CA HIS A 473 22.15 -8.17 -18.74
C HIS A 473 23.49 -8.90 -18.66
N SER A 474 24.15 -8.82 -17.51
CA SER A 474 25.42 -9.48 -17.28
C SER A 474 25.61 -9.84 -15.81
N THR A 475 26.58 -10.71 -15.57
CA THR A 475 26.96 -11.16 -14.24
C THR A 475 28.46 -11.05 -14.10
N SER A 476 28.92 -10.60 -12.94
CA SER A 476 30.34 -10.51 -12.64
C SER A 476 30.64 -10.85 -11.19
N GLU A 477 31.78 -11.48 -10.98
CA GLU A 477 32.33 -11.73 -9.67
C GLU A 477 33.02 -10.47 -9.14
N ALA A 478 32.70 -10.09 -7.90
CA ALA A 478 33.28 -8.95 -7.23
C ALA A 478 33.90 -9.35 -5.89
N THR A 479 35.12 -8.86 -5.62
CA THR A 479 35.73 -8.96 -4.28
C THR A 479 35.55 -7.64 -3.55
N LEU A 480 34.91 -7.68 -2.38
CA LEU A 480 34.67 -6.51 -1.56
C LEU A 480 35.96 -6.04 -0.89
N ILE A 481 36.13 -4.73 -0.76
CA ILE A 481 37.26 -4.12 -0.06
C ILE A 481 36.79 -3.49 1.25
N ALA A 482 37.72 -3.20 2.14
CA ALA A 482 37.44 -2.39 3.33
C ALA A 482 36.93 -1.01 2.90
N ARG A 483 35.98 -0.48 3.66
CA ARG A 483 35.59 0.92 3.52
C ARG A 483 36.61 1.76 4.30
N ASP A 484 37.23 2.72 3.61
CA ASP A 484 38.20 3.65 4.18
C ASP A 484 37.56 4.66 5.14
#